data_AF-A0A0J9WMY2-F1
#
_entry.id   AF-A0A0J9WMY2-F1
#
_cell.length_a   1.000
_cell.length_b   1.000
_cell.length_c   1.000
_cell.angle_alpha   90.00
_cell.angle_beta   90.00
_cell.angle_gamma   90.00
#
_symmetry.space_group_name_H-M   'P 1'
#
loop_
_entity.id
_entity.type
_entity.pdbx_description
1 polymer ?
#
loop_
_entity_poly.entity_id
_entity_poly.type
_entity_poly.pdbx_seq_one_letter_code
_entity_poly.pdbx_strand_id
1 'polypeptide(L)'
;MSAGNWALDAEPRSVGTKIIITENEATLTNGKITARISKLGKIIVENAKGQVLLKEYARNRRDLLEPKCSALEVEARKFQTIPGTENYHLTVRLESLDPAEKVFGMGQDHQLWLDLKGHSLELAYLNSQASVPFVLSSLGYGFLWNNPAVGRAVFGKNVTTFEAYAAKVMDYWIVAGDTSSEILGAYAGMTGSGPLMPECGFGF
;
A
#
# COMPACT_ATOMS: atom_id res chain seq x y z
N MET A 1 9.71 -8.85 18.67
CA MET A 1 8.70 -8.52 17.66
C MET A 1 7.41 -9.22 18.05
N SER A 2 6.32 -8.49 18.31
CA SER A 2 5.01 -9.11 18.51
C SER A 2 4.61 -9.85 17.22
N ALA A 3 4.11 -11.08 17.36
CA ALA A 3 3.64 -11.87 16.22
C ALA A 3 2.57 -11.07 15.47
N GLY A 4 2.87 -10.65 14.23
CA GLY A 4 1.92 -9.95 13.35
C GLY A 4 2.36 -8.58 12.84
N ASN A 5 3.39 -7.93 13.39
CA ASN A 5 3.79 -6.59 12.95
C ASN A 5 4.71 -6.59 11.70
N TRP A 6 5.31 -7.74 11.38
CA TRP A 6 6.23 -7.91 10.26
C TRP A 6 7.33 -6.84 10.19
N ALA A 7 7.34 -5.98 9.16
CA ALA A 7 8.39 -4.97 8.98
C ALA A 7 8.16 -3.69 9.79
N LEU A 8 7.00 -3.55 10.46
CA LEU A 8 6.68 -2.37 11.27
C LEU A 8 7.18 -2.56 12.71
N ASP A 9 8.37 -2.05 12.98
CA ASP A 9 9.06 -2.24 14.26
C ASP A 9 8.85 -1.09 15.24
N ALA A 10 8.56 0.12 14.75
CA ALA A 10 8.36 1.30 15.60
C ALA A 10 6.90 1.53 15.97
N GLU A 11 6.69 2.11 17.16
CA GLU A 11 5.36 2.59 17.53
C GLU A 11 4.97 3.83 16.71
N PRO A 12 3.73 3.88 16.19
CA PRO A 12 3.28 5.00 15.39
C PRO A 12 3.22 6.27 16.22
N ARG A 13 3.88 7.34 15.74
CA ARG A 13 3.76 8.66 16.36
C ARG A 13 2.39 9.27 16.03
N SER A 14 1.60 9.54 17.07
CA SER A 14 0.37 10.31 16.95
C SER A 14 0.71 11.80 16.92
N VAL A 15 0.32 12.48 15.84
CA VAL A 15 0.45 13.93 15.71
C VAL A 15 -0.96 14.50 15.55
N GLY A 16 -1.57 14.86 16.68
CA GLY A 16 -2.90 15.47 16.71
C GLY A 16 -3.97 14.59 16.06
N THR A 17 -3.98 13.29 16.37
CA THR A 17 -4.91 12.35 15.77
C THR A 17 -6.36 12.75 16.04
N LYS A 18 -7.16 12.90 15.00
CA LYS A 18 -8.58 13.23 15.08
C LYS A 18 -9.40 12.14 14.44
N ILE A 19 -10.36 11.61 15.20
CA ILE A 19 -11.35 10.64 14.72
C ILE A 19 -12.70 11.30 14.75
N ILE A 20 -13.41 11.28 13.62
CA ILE A 20 -14.78 11.78 13.51
C ILE A 20 -15.62 10.66 12.91
N ILE A 21 -16.67 10.27 13.61
CA ILE A 21 -17.62 9.26 13.13
C ILE A 21 -18.96 9.97 12.96
N THR A 22 -19.52 9.84 11.75
CA THR A 22 -20.85 10.33 11.39
C THR A 22 -21.73 9.15 10.99
N GLU A 23 -23.00 9.38 10.70
CA GLU A 23 -23.92 8.31 10.27
C GLU A 23 -23.51 7.62 8.96
N ASN A 24 -22.79 8.34 8.08
CA ASN A 24 -22.49 7.88 6.72
C ASN A 24 -21.00 7.63 6.45
N GLU A 25 -20.10 8.13 7.30
CA GLU A 25 -18.66 7.96 7.15
C GLU A 25 -17.91 8.12 8.46
N ALA A 26 -16.72 7.53 8.52
CA ALA A 26 -15.73 7.75 9.56
C ALA A 26 -14.45 8.33 8.95
N THR A 27 -13.85 9.33 9.59
CA THR A 27 -12.56 9.90 9.21
C THR A 27 -11.54 9.72 10.33
N LEU A 28 -10.31 9.40 9.94
CA LEU A 28 -9.13 9.32 10.79
C LEU A 28 -8.06 10.20 10.18
N THR A 29 -7.74 11.31 10.83
CA THR A 29 -6.66 12.22 10.43
C THR A 29 -5.47 12.05 11.37
N ASN A 30 -4.28 11.88 10.81
CA ASN A 30 -3.02 11.90 11.55
C ASN A 30 -1.99 12.77 10.81
N GLY A 31 -1.69 13.96 11.33
CA GLY A 31 -0.81 14.90 10.65
C GLY A 31 -1.27 15.25 9.23
N LYS A 32 -0.45 14.93 8.22
CA LYS A 32 -0.68 15.27 6.80
C LYS A 32 -1.59 14.29 6.04
N ILE A 33 -2.03 13.19 6.67
CA ILE A 33 -2.81 12.14 6.01
C ILE A 33 -4.17 11.96 6.69
N THR A 34 -5.22 11.77 5.88
CA THR A 34 -6.57 11.46 6.34
C THR A 34 -7.11 10.25 5.61
N ALA A 35 -7.55 9.24 6.36
CA ALA A 35 -8.31 8.11 5.83
C ALA A 35 -9.80 8.34 6.08
N ARG A 36 -10.61 8.21 5.03
CA ARG A 36 -12.07 8.27 5.07
C ARG A 36 -12.63 6.91 4.71
N ILE A 37 -13.51 6.40 5.57
CA ILE A 37 -14.19 5.12 5.40
C ILE A 37 -15.67 5.40 5.25
N SER A 38 -16.24 5.06 4.09
CA SER A 38 -17.69 5.19 3.89
C SER A 38 -18.47 4.18 4.72
N LYS A 39 -19.78 4.39 4.88
CA LYS A 39 -20.70 3.44 5.54
C LYS A 39 -20.63 2.01 4.99
N LEU A 40 -20.34 1.87 3.69
CA LEU A 40 -20.19 0.57 3.02
C LEU A 40 -18.74 0.03 3.09
N GLY A 41 -17.87 0.68 3.86
CA GLY A 41 -16.51 0.23 4.13
C GLY A 41 -15.52 0.52 3.00
N LYS A 42 -15.81 1.45 2.08
CA LYS A 42 -14.87 1.87 1.05
C LYS A 42 -13.88 2.87 1.64
N ILE A 43 -12.59 2.63 1.42
CA ILE A 43 -11.50 3.45 1.95
C ILE A 43 -11.00 4.40 0.86
N ILE A 44 -10.87 5.68 1.25
CA ILE A 44 -10.22 6.74 0.48
C ILE A 44 -9.20 7.41 1.39
N VAL A 45 -7.99 7.62 0.91
CA VAL A 45 -6.93 8.30 1.65
C VAL A 45 -6.55 9.56 0.90
N GLU A 46 -6.48 10.66 1.63
CA GLU A 46 -6.23 12.00 1.11
C GLU A 46 -5.11 12.66 1.91
N ASN A 47 -4.39 13.58 1.27
CA ASN A 47 -3.45 14.45 1.96
C ASN A 47 -4.15 15.67 2.58
N ALA A 48 -3.43 16.44 3.39
CA ALA A 48 -3.93 17.68 4.00
C ALA A 48 -4.37 18.76 2.99
N LYS A 49 -3.99 18.64 1.71
CA LYS A 49 -4.41 19.54 0.62
C LYS A 49 -5.71 19.07 -0.05
N GLY A 50 -6.30 17.96 0.40
CA GLY A 50 -7.52 17.37 -0.18
C GLY A 50 -7.28 16.59 -1.48
N GLN A 51 -6.03 16.29 -1.83
CA GLN A 51 -5.72 15.44 -2.98
C GLN A 51 -5.84 13.97 -2.58
N VAL A 52 -6.58 13.20 -3.38
CA VAL A 52 -6.72 11.75 -3.19
C VAL A 52 -5.40 11.07 -3.54
N LEU A 53 -4.86 10.30 -2.59
CA LEU A 53 -3.62 9.52 -2.73
C LEU A 53 -3.90 8.05 -3.00
N LEU A 54 -4.90 7.49 -2.31
CA LEU A 54 -5.31 6.09 -2.47
C LEU A 54 -6.83 6.02 -2.48
N LYS A 55 -7.39 5.26 -3.42
CA LYS A 55 -8.83 4.97 -3.47
C LYS A 55 -9.02 3.51 -3.81
N GLU A 56 -9.84 2.83 -3.02
CA GLU A 56 -10.16 1.44 -3.29
C GLU A 56 -10.95 1.24 -4.60
N TYR A 57 -10.54 0.24 -5.37
CA TYR A 57 -11.21 -0.17 -6.60
C TYR A 57 -12.31 -1.17 -6.26
N ALA A 58 -13.56 -0.73 -6.34
CA ALA A 58 -14.73 -1.59 -6.21
C ALA A 58 -15.65 -1.39 -7.42
N ARG A 59 -16.15 -2.49 -7.99
CA ARG A 59 -17.12 -2.54 -9.09
C ARG A 59 -18.21 -3.52 -8.71
N ASN A 60 -19.16 -3.07 -7.90
CA ASN A 60 -20.31 -3.85 -7.47
C ASN A 60 -21.55 -2.95 -7.42
N ARG A 61 -22.71 -3.55 -7.13
CA ARG A 61 -23.98 -2.83 -7.00
C ARG A 61 -24.41 -2.57 -5.56
N ARG A 62 -23.50 -2.63 -4.58
CA ARG A 62 -23.82 -2.34 -3.17
C ARG A 62 -24.18 -0.88 -2.95
N ASP A 63 -23.51 0.02 -3.68
CA ASP A 63 -23.84 1.44 -3.72
C ASP A 63 -24.34 1.80 -5.12
N LEU A 64 -25.65 2.06 -5.25
CA LEU A 64 -26.25 2.44 -6.52
C LEU A 64 -25.94 3.89 -6.92
N LEU A 65 -25.48 4.73 -5.98
CA LEU A 65 -25.15 6.13 -6.21
C LEU A 65 -23.66 6.34 -6.54
N GLU A 66 -22.81 5.35 -6.30
CA GLU A 66 -21.39 5.42 -6.67
C GLU A 66 -21.26 5.52 -8.21
N PRO A 67 -20.53 6.51 -8.75
CA PRO A 67 -20.38 6.69 -10.19
C PRO A 67 -19.78 5.47 -10.92
N LYS A 68 -19.01 4.65 -10.19
CA LYS A 68 -18.39 3.42 -10.69
C LYS A 68 -19.17 2.15 -10.31
N CYS A 69 -20.46 2.28 -9.96
CA CYS A 69 -21.38 1.15 -9.76
C CYS A 69 -21.39 0.26 -11.01
N SER A 70 -21.31 -1.05 -10.82
CA SER A 70 -21.11 -1.99 -11.93
C SER A 70 -21.56 -3.39 -11.56
N ALA A 71 -21.99 -4.16 -12.58
CA ALA A 71 -22.41 -5.55 -12.45
C ALA A 71 -21.24 -6.56 -12.37
N LEU A 72 -19.99 -6.07 -12.40
CA LEU A 72 -18.80 -6.93 -12.42
C LEU A 72 -18.59 -7.71 -11.11
N GLU A 73 -19.21 -7.24 -10.00
CA GLU A 73 -19.09 -7.83 -8.66
C GLU A 73 -17.63 -8.02 -8.19
N VAL A 74 -16.79 -7.02 -8.46
CA VAL A 74 -15.40 -6.97 -8.00
C VAL A 74 -15.30 -6.16 -6.71
N GLU A 75 -14.77 -6.81 -5.66
CA GLU A 75 -14.45 -6.18 -4.39
C GLU A 75 -13.00 -5.67 -4.36
N ALA A 76 -12.81 -4.55 -3.65
CA ALA A 76 -11.49 -3.96 -3.42
C ALA A 76 -10.61 -4.84 -2.55
N ARG A 77 -11.19 -5.47 -1.52
CA ARG A 77 -10.50 -6.37 -0.59
C ARG A 77 -11.12 -7.76 -0.70
N LYS A 78 -10.56 -8.61 -1.55
CA LYS A 78 -11.07 -9.96 -1.77
C LYS A 78 -10.31 -10.96 -0.90
N PHE A 79 -11.03 -11.69 -0.06
CA PHE A 79 -10.54 -12.81 0.74
C PHE A 79 -11.09 -14.10 0.14
N GLN A 80 -10.30 -14.80 -0.66
CA GLN A 80 -10.71 -16.08 -1.24
C GLN A 80 -10.16 -17.23 -0.39
N THR A 81 -11.04 -18.03 0.19
CA THR A 81 -10.66 -19.19 1.02
C THR A 81 -9.86 -20.21 0.23
N ILE A 82 -8.79 -20.74 0.82
CA ILE A 82 -8.00 -21.84 0.24
C ILE A 82 -8.41 -23.13 0.97
N PRO A 83 -9.08 -24.08 0.29
CA PRO A 83 -9.58 -25.30 0.92
C PRO A 83 -8.49 -26.07 1.67
N GLY A 84 -8.81 -26.55 2.87
CA GLY A 84 -7.88 -27.32 3.71
C GLY A 84 -6.84 -26.47 4.46
N THR A 85 -6.93 -25.13 4.42
CA THR A 85 -6.04 -24.24 5.17
C THR A 85 -6.84 -23.16 5.90
N GLU A 86 -6.18 -22.49 6.86
CA GLU A 86 -6.70 -21.29 7.52
C GLU A 86 -6.33 -19.99 6.79
N ASN A 87 -5.74 -20.10 5.60
CA ASN A 87 -5.25 -18.96 4.83
C ASN A 87 -6.23 -18.56 3.73
N TYR A 88 -6.11 -17.31 3.31
CA TYR A 88 -6.82 -16.76 2.17
C TYR A 88 -5.84 -16.40 1.06
N HIS A 89 -6.27 -16.56 -0.19
CA HIS A 89 -5.70 -15.82 -1.30
C HIS A 89 -6.29 -14.41 -1.21
N LEU A 90 -5.44 -13.44 -0.84
CA LEU A 90 -5.82 -12.05 -0.67
C LEU A 90 -5.57 -11.29 -1.97
N THR A 91 -6.54 -10.48 -2.38
CA THR A 91 -6.34 -9.46 -3.41
C THR A 91 -6.83 -8.11 -2.94
N VAL A 92 -5.92 -7.14 -2.89
CA VAL A 92 -6.23 -5.72 -2.68
C VAL A 92 -6.19 -5.00 -4.01
N ARG A 93 -7.22 -4.24 -4.34
CA ARG A 93 -7.36 -3.48 -5.58
C ARG A 93 -7.54 -2.00 -5.29
N LEU A 94 -6.71 -1.19 -5.92
CA LEU A 94 -6.69 0.26 -5.82
C LEU A 94 -6.94 0.86 -7.20
N GLU A 95 -7.65 1.98 -7.25
CA GLU A 95 -7.83 2.75 -8.47
C GLU A 95 -6.48 3.29 -8.92
N SER A 96 -6.19 3.19 -10.21
CA SER A 96 -5.12 4.00 -10.81
C SER A 96 -5.64 5.43 -10.98
N LEU A 97 -5.29 6.31 -10.04
CA LEU A 97 -5.85 7.66 -9.95
C LEU A 97 -5.41 8.57 -11.10
N ASP A 98 -4.14 8.47 -11.49
CA ASP A 98 -3.55 9.25 -12.57
C ASP A 98 -2.74 8.33 -13.49
N PRO A 99 -3.04 8.27 -14.81
CA PRO A 99 -2.21 7.56 -15.79
C PRO A 99 -0.77 8.05 -15.88
N ALA A 100 -0.49 9.28 -15.45
CA ALA A 100 0.84 9.90 -15.39
C ALA A 100 1.53 9.73 -14.02
N GLU A 101 0.89 9.08 -13.05
CA GLU A 101 1.53 8.69 -11.80
C GLU A 101 2.77 7.83 -12.09
N LYS A 102 3.91 8.22 -11.51
CA LYS A 102 5.13 7.43 -11.54
C LYS A 102 5.31 6.70 -10.23
N VAL A 103 5.73 5.44 -10.31
CA VAL A 103 5.80 4.52 -9.18
C VAL A 103 7.21 3.97 -9.08
N PHE A 104 7.84 4.05 -7.91
CA PHE A 104 9.23 3.66 -7.70
C PHE A 104 9.36 2.71 -6.49
N GLY A 105 10.47 1.98 -6.40
CA GLY A 105 10.81 1.13 -5.24
C GLY A 105 10.67 -0.36 -5.55
N MET A 106 9.94 -1.10 -4.71
CA MET A 106 9.67 -2.54 -4.81
C MET A 106 10.86 -3.50 -4.67
N GLY A 107 12.07 -2.96 -4.50
CA GLY A 107 13.28 -3.74 -4.27
C GLY A 107 14.14 -3.84 -5.52
N GLN A 108 14.64 -5.04 -5.80
CA GLN A 108 15.57 -5.30 -6.89
C GLN A 108 15.01 -6.38 -7.81
N ASP A 109 14.92 -6.05 -9.10
CA ASP A 109 14.51 -6.96 -10.17
C ASP A 109 15.42 -6.78 -11.39
N HIS A 110 15.53 -7.83 -12.22
CA HIS A 110 16.23 -7.78 -13.50
C HIS A 110 15.42 -7.07 -14.59
N GLN A 111 15.21 -5.76 -14.42
CA GLN A 111 14.50 -4.92 -15.37
C GLN A 111 15.18 -3.57 -15.56
N LEU A 112 14.89 -2.92 -16.69
CA LEU A 112 15.49 -1.63 -17.08
C LEU A 112 14.64 -0.42 -16.65
N TRP A 113 13.51 -0.66 -15.98
CA TRP A 113 12.50 0.35 -15.70
C TRP A 113 12.65 0.88 -14.27
N LEU A 114 12.88 2.18 -14.15
CA LEU A 114 12.80 2.87 -12.86
C LEU A 114 11.34 3.16 -12.49
N ASP A 115 10.54 3.65 -13.44
CA ASP A 115 9.10 3.84 -13.27
C ASP A 115 8.36 2.53 -13.50
N LEU A 116 7.76 2.02 -12.43
CA LEU A 116 7.04 0.76 -12.38
C LEU A 116 5.57 0.91 -12.82
N LYS A 117 5.09 2.11 -13.13
CA LYS A 117 3.72 2.28 -13.63
C LYS A 117 3.52 1.49 -14.93
N GLY A 118 2.46 0.68 -14.98
CA GLY A 118 2.15 -0.24 -16.05
C GLY A 118 2.84 -1.61 -15.95
N HIS A 119 3.71 -1.81 -14.96
CA HIS A 119 4.47 -3.05 -14.79
C HIS A 119 3.84 -3.98 -13.74
N SER A 120 4.27 -5.23 -13.78
CA SER A 120 3.88 -6.29 -12.88
C SER A 120 5.14 -6.89 -12.28
N LEU A 121 5.19 -6.98 -10.96
CA LEU A 121 6.31 -7.55 -10.22
C LEU A 121 5.84 -8.77 -9.42
N GLU A 122 6.66 -9.81 -9.41
CA GLU A 122 6.46 -10.97 -8.57
C GLU A 122 7.03 -10.69 -7.18
N LEU A 123 6.24 -10.97 -6.14
CA LEU A 123 6.65 -10.82 -4.75
C LEU A 123 7.24 -12.15 -4.29
N ALA A 124 8.51 -12.38 -4.61
CA ALA A 124 9.25 -13.59 -4.30
C ALA A 124 10.76 -13.31 -4.24
N TYR A 125 11.50 -14.23 -3.61
CA TYR A 125 12.96 -14.17 -3.55
C TYR A 125 13.54 -15.20 -4.49
N LEU A 126 14.32 -14.74 -5.47
CA LEU A 126 15.07 -15.58 -6.41
C LEU A 126 16.51 -15.10 -6.45
N ASN A 127 17.40 -15.87 -7.07
CA ASN A 127 18.76 -15.37 -7.30
C ASN A 127 18.69 -14.08 -8.15
N SER A 128 19.36 -13.05 -7.67
CA SER A 128 19.40 -11.71 -8.26
C SER A 128 18.10 -10.88 -8.20
N GLN A 129 17.06 -11.37 -7.51
CA GLN A 129 15.81 -10.66 -7.28
C GLN A 129 15.49 -10.60 -5.79
N ALA A 130 15.14 -9.40 -5.31
CA ALA A 130 14.77 -9.17 -3.92
C ALA A 130 13.53 -8.29 -3.85
N SER A 131 12.39 -8.88 -3.42
CA SER A 131 11.19 -8.10 -3.16
C SER A 131 11.30 -7.34 -1.85
N VAL A 132 11.27 -6.01 -1.95
CA VAL A 132 11.16 -5.07 -0.82
C VAL A 132 9.94 -4.20 -1.08
N PRO A 133 8.73 -4.62 -0.66
CA PRO A 133 7.48 -4.14 -1.25
C PRO A 133 7.02 -2.79 -0.67
N PHE A 134 7.93 -1.82 -0.67
CA PHE A 134 7.67 -0.42 -0.41
C PHE A 134 7.67 0.36 -1.73
N VAL A 135 6.64 1.16 -1.91
CA VAL A 135 6.39 1.97 -3.10
C VAL A 135 6.49 3.44 -2.74
N LEU A 136 7.17 4.22 -3.57
CA LEU A 136 7.11 5.68 -3.58
C LEU A 136 6.36 6.15 -4.83
N SER A 137 5.28 6.90 -4.64
CA SER A 137 4.49 7.47 -5.74
C SER A 137 4.81 8.96 -5.94
N SER A 138 4.82 9.40 -7.20
CA SER A 138 4.92 10.81 -7.56
C SER A 138 3.73 11.66 -7.09
N LEU A 139 2.63 11.03 -6.66
CA LEU A 139 1.47 11.72 -6.06
C LEU A 139 1.72 12.18 -4.61
N GLY A 140 2.90 11.88 -4.05
CA GLY A 140 3.29 12.34 -2.71
C GLY A 140 2.91 11.39 -1.58
N TYR A 141 2.89 10.08 -1.86
CA TYR A 141 2.68 9.06 -0.84
C TYR A 141 3.67 7.90 -0.96
N GLY A 142 3.90 7.22 0.17
CA GLY A 142 4.58 5.94 0.25
C GLY A 142 3.61 4.85 0.67
N PHE A 143 3.75 3.64 0.13
CA PHE A 143 2.90 2.49 0.44
C PHE A 143 3.76 1.25 0.67
N LEU A 144 3.68 0.67 1.87
CA LEU A 144 4.30 -0.60 2.23
C LEU A 144 3.24 -1.69 2.21
N TRP A 145 3.42 -2.71 1.39
CA TRP A 145 2.68 -3.97 1.52
C TRP A 145 3.31 -4.78 2.66
N ASN A 146 2.74 -4.69 3.86
CA ASN A 146 3.29 -5.31 5.07
C ASN A 146 2.86 -6.77 5.19
N ASN A 147 3.11 -7.55 4.15
CA ASN A 147 2.77 -8.97 4.12
C ASN A 147 3.86 -9.76 3.38
N PRO A 148 4.54 -10.71 4.06
CA PRO A 148 5.68 -11.44 3.49
C PRO A 148 5.28 -12.62 2.59
N ALA A 149 3.98 -12.85 2.36
CA ALA A 149 3.53 -13.95 1.52
C ALA A 149 3.98 -13.79 0.06
N VAL A 150 4.27 -14.93 -0.59
CA VAL A 150 4.50 -14.97 -2.04
C VAL A 150 3.26 -14.45 -2.75
N GLY A 151 3.47 -13.63 -3.78
CA GLY A 151 2.36 -12.97 -4.44
C GLY A 151 2.78 -12.12 -5.63
N ARG A 152 1.99 -11.08 -5.89
CA ARG A 152 2.17 -10.24 -7.09
C ARG A 152 1.72 -8.81 -6.82
N ALA A 153 2.48 -7.85 -7.31
CA ALA A 153 2.09 -6.44 -7.36
C ALA A 153 1.98 -5.99 -8.81
N VAL A 154 0.84 -5.41 -9.21
CA VAL A 154 0.62 -4.90 -10.57
C VAL A 154 0.25 -3.43 -10.47
N PHE A 155 1.03 -2.54 -11.08
CA PHE A 155 0.76 -1.10 -11.11
C PHE A 155 0.08 -0.71 -12.41
N GLY A 156 -0.99 -1.41 -12.79
CA GLY A 156 -1.70 -1.18 -14.04
C GLY A 156 -2.22 0.25 -14.17
N LYS A 157 -2.27 0.77 -15.41
CA LYS A 157 -2.84 2.11 -15.69
C LYS A 157 -4.35 2.18 -15.45
N ASN A 158 -5.01 1.02 -15.39
CA ASN A 158 -6.44 0.86 -15.11
C ASN A 158 -6.72 0.53 -13.63
N VAL A 159 -5.91 -0.35 -13.04
CA VAL A 159 -6.07 -0.82 -11.66
C VAL A 159 -4.69 -1.18 -11.11
N THR A 160 -4.45 -0.83 -9.85
CA THR A 160 -3.29 -1.32 -9.09
C THR A 160 -3.73 -2.49 -8.21
N THR A 161 -3.01 -3.60 -8.20
CA THR A 161 -3.36 -4.78 -7.41
C THR A 161 -2.18 -5.31 -6.61
N PHE A 162 -2.44 -5.69 -5.37
CA PHE A 162 -1.53 -6.47 -4.54
C PHE A 162 -2.20 -7.79 -4.20
N GLU A 163 -1.49 -8.88 -4.46
CA GLU A 163 -1.93 -10.24 -4.21
C GLU A 163 -0.98 -10.91 -3.23
N ALA A 164 -1.54 -11.64 -2.28
CA ALA A 164 -0.82 -12.60 -1.44
C ALA A 164 -1.50 -13.96 -1.63
N TYR A 165 -0.74 -14.94 -2.10
CA TYR A 165 -1.29 -16.24 -2.46
C TYR A 165 -1.75 -17.05 -1.25
N ALA A 166 -1.19 -16.81 -0.07
CA ALA A 166 -1.64 -17.39 1.19
C ALA A 166 -1.32 -16.45 2.37
N ALA A 167 -2.35 -15.82 2.95
CA ALA A 167 -2.22 -14.97 4.12
C ALA A 167 -3.49 -14.99 4.99
N LYS A 168 -3.32 -14.78 6.31
CA LYS A 168 -4.44 -14.71 7.26
C LYS A 168 -5.03 -13.30 7.39
N VAL A 169 -4.19 -12.27 7.21
CA VAL A 169 -4.53 -10.88 7.46
C VAL A 169 -4.08 -10.02 6.27
N MET A 170 -4.91 -9.04 5.92
CA MET A 170 -4.53 -7.96 5.01
C MET A 170 -3.85 -6.86 5.83
N ASP A 171 -2.60 -6.55 5.50
CA ASP A 171 -1.83 -5.53 6.21
C ASP A 171 -0.99 -4.70 5.24
N TYR A 172 -1.11 -3.38 5.35
CA TYR A 172 -0.33 -2.41 4.61
C TYR A 172 -0.22 -1.11 5.40
N TRP A 173 0.85 -0.37 5.15
CA TRP A 173 1.10 0.93 5.76
C TRP A 173 1.22 2.00 4.68
N ILE A 174 0.63 3.18 4.93
CA ILE A 174 0.65 4.31 4.00
C ILE A 174 1.11 5.56 4.73
N VAL A 175 1.90 6.38 4.03
CA VAL A 175 2.38 7.67 4.51
C VAL A 175 2.22 8.72 3.41
N ALA A 176 1.90 9.95 3.79
CA ALA A 176 1.86 11.10 2.89
C ALA A 176 2.94 12.11 3.28
N GLY A 177 3.57 12.74 2.29
CA GLY A 177 4.57 13.76 2.51
C GLY A 177 4.64 14.75 1.34
N ASP A 178 5.15 15.94 1.59
CA ASP A 178 5.31 16.96 0.54
C ASP A 178 6.55 16.69 -0.33
N THR A 179 7.51 15.91 0.19
CA THR A 179 8.74 15.54 -0.52
C THR A 179 9.03 14.05 -0.37
N SER A 180 9.75 13.47 -1.34
CA SER A 180 10.22 12.09 -1.26
C SER A 180 11.10 11.83 -0.04
N SER A 181 11.85 12.82 0.42
CA SER A 181 12.70 12.71 1.62
C SER A 181 11.88 12.56 2.90
N GLU A 182 10.77 13.29 3.05
CA GLU A 182 9.86 13.12 4.18
C GLU A 182 9.26 11.70 4.22
N ILE A 183 8.84 11.20 3.05
CA ILE A 183 8.23 9.88 2.90
C ILE A 183 9.24 8.77 3.26
N LEU A 184 10.45 8.85 2.69
CA LEU A 184 11.51 7.87 2.95
C LEU A 184 12.00 7.93 4.40
N GLY A 185 12.09 9.13 4.98
CA GLY A 185 12.43 9.31 6.39
C GLY A 185 11.39 8.69 7.32
N ALA A 186 10.10 8.83 7.00
CA ALA A 186 9.03 8.19 7.75
C ALA A 186 9.06 6.66 7.60
N TYR A 187 9.30 6.14 6.40
CA TYR A 187 9.48 4.70 6.16
C TYR A 187 10.63 4.13 6.99
N ALA A 188 11.82 4.73 6.91
CA ALA A 188 12.97 4.34 7.74
C ALA A 188 12.71 4.49 9.25
N GLY A 189 11.87 5.44 9.65
CA GLY A 189 11.43 5.59 11.03
C GLY A 189 10.53 4.45 11.51
N MET A 190 9.76 3.81 10.62
CA MET A 190 8.86 2.70 10.94
C MET A 190 9.51 1.32 10.79
N THR A 191 10.42 1.14 9.83
CA THR A 191 11.03 -0.15 9.50
C THR A 191 12.49 -0.27 9.95
N GLY A 192 13.04 0.76 10.58
CA GLY A 192 14.44 0.82 11.00
C GLY A 192 15.33 1.59 10.02
N SER A 193 16.31 2.29 10.60
CA SER A 193 17.32 3.05 9.85
C SER A 193 18.58 2.21 9.66
N GLY A 194 19.24 2.36 8.52
CA GLY A 194 20.53 1.72 8.27
C GLY A 194 21.59 2.19 9.29
N PRO A 195 22.47 1.30 9.77
CA PRO A 195 23.56 1.70 10.66
C PRO A 195 24.58 2.55 9.89
N LEU A 196 25.45 3.24 10.63
CA LEU A 196 26.62 3.86 10.02
C LEU A 196 27.51 2.77 9.41
N MET A 197 27.83 2.91 8.12
CA MET A 197 28.72 1.99 7.43
C MET A 197 30.12 2.03 8.06
N PRO A 198 30.75 0.88 8.40
CA PRO A 198 32.11 0.86 8.91
C PRO A 198 33.11 1.34 7.85
N GLU A 199 34.22 1.95 8.29
CA GLU A 199 35.21 2.55 7.37
C GLU A 199 35.77 1.56 6.34
N CYS A 200 35.97 0.30 6.74
CA CYS A 200 36.44 -0.75 5.83
C CYS A 200 35.44 -1.07 4.70
N GLY A 201 34.16 -0.72 4.84
CA GLY A 201 33.13 -0.92 3.82
C GLY A 201 33.20 0.06 2.66
N PHE A 202 34.01 1.13 2.76
CA PHE A 202 34.20 2.11 1.67
C PHE A 202 35.39 1.81 0.76
N GLY A 203 36.23 0.83 1.12
CA GLY A 203 37.41 0.43 0.36
C GLY A 203 37.17 -0.74 -0.60
N PHE A 204 38.25 -1.23 -1.21
CA PHE A 204 38.30 -2.47 -1.98
C PHE A 204 38.99 -3.57 -1.17
#